data_AF-A0A1H8Y1B2-F1
#
_entry.id   AF-A0A1H8Y1B2-F1
#
_cell.length_a   1.000
_cell.length_b   1.000
_cell.length_c   1.000
_cell.angle_alpha   90.00
_cell.angle_beta   90.00
_cell.angle_gamma   90.00
#
_symmetry.space_group_name_H-M   'P 1'
#
loop_
_entity.id
_entity.type
_entity.pdbx_description
1 polymer ?
#
loop_
_entity_poly.entity_id
_entity_poly.type
_entity_poly.pdbx_seq_one_letter_code
_entity_poly.pdbx_strand_id
1 'polypeptide(L)'
;MKLKISHILIGLIAVLSVGLLAQGVVGGTQLRAVNANSLDLSENWLPSVRELGELKYKVTRLRLVDARYVMASEAVNELDAVSESRAKTIDEVASRYETLISSAEERDLWTTFRRHWGDYLGVRSKIVAAARARDQRTSSELFQASRQPFDAALAALDRGTALNVKGGDAARLAAQAIYSRALWLTGLLCCLGLAIGLAGAAYVVGGITRPIDRLIRRMRGLTAGDVDGDVPHTDRADEIGAIAGAVESSRDNLVRTRQLEQETLLARTTAEEQRKAGMRQMADGFERAVGGIVGLVSSSATELQATAGTMTATATQTAS
;
A
#
# COMPACT_ATOMS: atom_id res chain seq x y z
N MET A 1 -1.21 -25.53 -11.15
CA MET A 1 -0.13 -25.15 -10.19
C MET A 1 -0.77 -25.01 -8.81
N LYS A 2 -0.28 -25.76 -7.80
CA LYS A 2 -0.81 -25.71 -6.43
C LYS A 2 -0.17 -24.52 -5.71
N LEU A 3 -0.94 -23.46 -5.46
CA LEU A 3 -0.46 -22.29 -4.72
C LEU A 3 -0.63 -22.54 -3.22
N LYS A 4 0.50 -22.68 -2.53
CA LYS A 4 0.58 -22.71 -1.07
C LYS A 4 0.07 -21.40 -0.46
N ILE A 5 -0.60 -21.48 0.67
CA ILE A 5 -1.14 -20.32 1.41
C ILE A 5 -0.04 -19.33 1.78
N SER A 6 1.15 -19.82 2.14
CA SER A 6 2.30 -18.96 2.48
C SER A 6 2.71 -18.05 1.32
N HIS A 7 2.72 -18.54 0.08
CA HIS A 7 3.04 -17.72 -1.10
C HIS A 7 1.97 -16.65 -1.35
N ILE A 8 0.69 -16.96 -1.08
CA ILE A 8 -0.41 -16.00 -1.24
C ILE A 8 -0.28 -14.86 -0.22
N LEU A 9 0.00 -15.19 1.05
CA LEU A 9 0.18 -14.21 2.12
C LEU A 9 1.41 -13.32 1.86
N ILE A 10 2.54 -13.92 1.47
CA ILE A 10 3.75 -13.18 1.10
C ILE A 10 3.48 -12.27 -0.10
N GLY A 11 2.77 -12.78 -1.12
CA GLY A 11 2.37 -12.00 -2.28
C GLY A 11 1.50 -10.81 -1.92
N LEU A 12 0.49 -10.99 -1.06
CA LEU A 12 -0.39 -9.91 -0.59
C LEU A 12 0.40 -8.80 0.13
N ILE A 13 1.28 -9.19 1.07
CA ILE A 13 2.11 -8.25 1.81
C ILE A 13 3.06 -7.52 0.85
N ALA A 14 3.72 -8.24 -0.06
CA ALA A 14 4.63 -7.65 -1.04
C ALA A 14 3.92 -6.62 -1.92
N VAL A 15 2.71 -6.93 -2.40
CA VAL A 15 1.91 -6.00 -3.21
C VAL A 15 1.55 -4.74 -2.42
N LEU A 16 1.12 -4.87 -1.17
CA LEU A 16 0.80 -3.72 -0.32
C LEU A 16 2.05 -2.88 0.00
N SER A 17 3.18 -3.52 0.30
CA SER A 17 4.45 -2.83 0.56
C SER A 17 4.98 -2.09 -0.68
N VAL A 18 4.91 -2.71 -1.87
CA VAL A 18 5.26 -2.06 -3.13
C VAL A 18 4.31 -0.89 -3.41
N GLY A 19 3.02 -1.03 -3.12
CA GLY A 19 2.04 0.05 -3.23
C GLY A 19 2.38 1.25 -2.35
N LEU A 20 2.75 1.01 -1.09
CA LEU A 20 3.20 2.05 -0.16
C LEU A 20 4.46 2.77 -0.65
N LEU A 21 5.46 2.03 -1.14
CA LEU A 21 6.67 2.61 -1.73
C LEU A 21 6.34 3.45 -2.96
N ALA A 22 5.50 2.93 -3.86
CA ALA A 22 5.04 3.65 -5.04
C ALA A 22 4.34 4.95 -4.66
N GLN A 23 3.47 4.93 -3.63
CA GLN A 23 2.82 6.13 -3.12
C GLN A 23 3.83 7.14 -2.55
N GLY A 24 4.85 6.68 -1.82
CA GLY A 24 5.91 7.54 -1.30
C GLY A 24 6.73 8.21 -2.41
N VAL A 25 7.10 7.46 -3.46
CA VAL A 25 7.81 8.00 -4.63
C VAL A 25 6.95 9.01 -5.38
N VAL A 26 5.69 8.68 -5.62
CA VAL A 26 4.73 9.55 -6.31
C VAL A 26 4.51 10.84 -5.50
N GLY A 27 4.26 10.75 -4.20
CA GLY A 27 4.12 11.94 -3.34
C GLY A 27 5.38 12.80 -3.29
N GLY A 28 6.56 12.18 -3.19
CA GLY A 28 7.84 12.88 -3.17
C GLY A 28 8.15 13.62 -4.47
N THR A 29 7.90 12.99 -5.62
CA THR A 29 8.10 13.63 -6.93
C THR A 29 7.14 14.81 -7.16
N GLN A 30 5.89 14.68 -6.72
CA GLN A 30 4.89 15.76 -6.82
C GLN A 30 5.24 16.95 -5.93
N LEU A 31 5.65 16.72 -4.68
CA LEU A 31 6.09 17.79 -3.78
C LEU A 31 7.32 18.54 -4.34
N ARG A 32 8.27 17.82 -4.96
CA ARG A 32 9.41 18.44 -5.63
C ARG A 32 8.97 19.32 -6.80
N ALA A 33 8.01 18.88 -7.61
CA ALA A 33 7.49 19.66 -8.73
C ALA A 33 6.76 20.94 -8.26
N VAL A 34 5.95 20.84 -7.19
CA VAL A 34 5.30 22.02 -6.59
C VAL A 34 6.35 22.99 -6.03
N ASN A 35 7.35 22.48 -5.32
CA ASN A 35 8.43 23.31 -4.77
C ASN A 35 9.25 24.00 -5.87
N ALA A 36 9.61 23.30 -6.94
CA ALA A 36 10.35 23.87 -8.07
C ALA A 36 9.58 25.02 -8.75
N ASN A 37 8.26 24.84 -8.97
CA ASN A 37 7.41 25.92 -9.51
C ASN A 37 7.30 27.11 -8.55
N SER A 38 7.24 26.86 -7.24
CA SER A 38 7.23 27.94 -6.25
C SER A 38 8.53 28.72 -6.25
N LEU A 39 9.67 28.04 -6.37
CA LEU A 39 10.99 28.67 -6.45
C LEU A 39 11.11 29.51 -7.72
N ASP A 40 10.72 28.99 -8.88
CA ASP A 40 10.75 29.74 -10.14
C ASP A 40 9.87 31.01 -10.07
N LEU A 41 8.70 30.92 -9.43
CA LEU A 41 7.84 32.08 -9.19
C LEU A 41 8.48 33.12 -8.27
N SER A 42 9.12 32.69 -7.18
CA SER A 42 9.69 33.59 -6.16
C SER A 42 11.07 34.13 -6.52
N GLU A 43 11.89 33.38 -7.25
CA GLU A 43 13.29 33.68 -7.53
C GLU A 43 13.49 34.28 -8.93
N ASN A 44 12.55 34.09 -9.86
CA ASN A 44 12.65 34.59 -11.23
C ASN A 44 11.46 35.50 -11.60
N TRP A 45 10.24 34.93 -11.77
CA TRP A 45 9.11 35.68 -12.34
C TRP A 45 8.74 36.95 -11.55
N LEU A 46 8.55 36.83 -10.23
CA LEU A 46 8.15 37.96 -9.39
C LEU A 46 9.25 39.04 -9.30
N PRO A 47 10.53 38.68 -9.04
CA PRO A 47 11.64 39.62 -9.16
C PRO A 47 11.71 40.32 -10.54
N SER A 48 11.56 39.60 -11.65
CA SER A 48 11.63 40.19 -12.99
C SER A 48 10.56 41.25 -13.22
N VAL A 49 9.31 40.98 -12.83
CA VAL A 49 8.22 41.96 -12.88
C VAL A 49 8.52 43.18 -12.00
N ARG A 50 9.02 42.95 -10.79
CA ARG A 50 9.37 44.02 -9.84
C ARG A 50 10.49 44.91 -10.36
N GLU A 51 11.60 44.33 -10.82
CA GLU A 51 12.76 45.10 -11.30
C GLU A 51 12.42 45.86 -12.58
N LEU A 52 11.64 45.28 -13.51
CA LEU A 52 11.17 46.01 -14.70
C LEU A 52 10.26 47.18 -14.34
N GLY A 53 9.33 46.99 -13.39
CA GLY A 53 8.48 48.06 -12.88
C GLY A 53 9.27 49.16 -12.17
N GLU A 54 10.25 48.79 -11.36
CA GLU A 54 11.16 49.75 -10.72
C GLU A 54 11.99 50.50 -11.77
N LEU A 55 12.54 49.80 -12.77
CA LEU A 55 13.30 50.41 -13.86
C LEU A 55 12.45 51.42 -14.61
N LYS A 56 11.21 51.05 -15.00
CA LYS A 56 10.23 51.94 -15.63
C LYS A 56 10.00 53.20 -14.78
N TYR A 57 9.84 53.04 -13.47
CA TYR A 57 9.69 54.16 -12.55
C TYR A 57 10.93 55.06 -12.54
N LYS A 58 12.15 54.50 -12.39
CA LYS A 58 13.38 55.30 -12.32
C LYS A 58 13.66 56.06 -13.63
N VAL A 59 13.50 55.42 -14.79
CA VAL A 59 13.72 56.10 -16.09
C VAL A 59 12.70 57.22 -16.31
N THR A 60 11.44 57.04 -15.88
CA THR A 60 10.42 58.09 -15.92
C THR A 60 10.77 59.24 -14.96
N ARG A 61 11.29 58.93 -13.78
CA ARG A 61 11.78 59.96 -12.83
C ARG A 61 12.98 60.73 -13.38
N LEU A 62 13.85 60.10 -14.16
CA LEU A 62 14.94 60.80 -14.85
C LEU A 62 14.38 61.73 -15.94
N ARG A 63 13.39 61.28 -16.71
CA ARG A 63 12.71 62.11 -17.72
C ARG A 63 12.09 63.39 -17.14
N LEU A 64 11.57 63.32 -15.91
CA LEU A 64 11.09 64.51 -15.20
C LEU A 64 12.20 65.49 -14.82
N VAL A 65 13.41 65.00 -14.54
CA VAL A 65 14.60 65.87 -14.35
C VAL A 65 14.95 66.55 -15.67
N ASP A 66 14.87 65.82 -16.79
CA ASP A 66 15.11 66.38 -18.12
C ASP A 66 14.11 67.49 -18.47
N ALA A 67 12.84 67.35 -18.06
CA ALA A 67 11.87 68.43 -18.19
C ALA A 67 12.23 69.65 -17.32
N ARG A 68 12.79 69.46 -16.11
CA ARG A 68 13.24 70.56 -15.23
C ARG A 68 14.44 71.32 -15.82
N TYR A 69 15.35 70.63 -16.52
CA TYR A 69 16.41 71.30 -17.30
C TYR A 69 15.81 72.20 -18.39
N VAL A 70 14.79 71.70 -19.10
CA VAL A 70 14.12 72.48 -20.15
C VAL A 70 13.32 73.63 -19.54
N MET A 71 12.63 73.46 -18.42
CA MET A 71 11.83 74.54 -17.82
C MET A 71 12.68 75.63 -17.16
N ALA A 72 13.98 75.39 -16.97
CA ALA A 72 14.88 76.26 -16.21
C ALA A 72 14.31 76.63 -14.82
N SER A 73 13.61 75.69 -14.17
CA SER A 73 12.94 75.93 -12.89
C SER A 73 13.90 76.04 -11.71
N GLU A 74 15.11 75.52 -11.85
CA GLU A 74 16.14 75.38 -10.83
C GLU A 74 17.54 75.59 -11.41
N ALA A 75 18.54 75.76 -10.57
CA ALA A 75 19.91 75.93 -11.02
C ALA A 75 20.45 74.61 -11.63
N VAL A 76 21.13 74.72 -12.77
CA VAL A 76 21.59 73.58 -13.57
C VAL A 76 22.54 72.65 -12.80
N ASN A 77 23.39 73.20 -11.93
CA ASN A 77 24.29 72.46 -11.06
C ASN A 77 23.55 71.58 -10.03
N GLU A 78 22.42 72.04 -9.49
CA GLU A 78 21.59 71.24 -8.58
C GLU A 78 20.91 70.08 -9.33
N LEU A 79 20.45 70.34 -10.56
CA LEU A 79 19.87 69.30 -11.42
C LEU A 79 20.90 68.25 -11.85
N ASP A 80 22.16 68.63 -12.06
CA ASP A 80 23.26 67.72 -12.42
C ASP A 80 23.48 66.65 -11.35
N ALA A 81 23.57 67.05 -10.08
CA ALA A 81 23.74 66.11 -8.97
C ALA A 81 22.56 65.14 -8.85
N VAL A 82 21.32 65.64 -9.00
CA VAL A 82 20.12 64.81 -8.99
C VAL A 82 20.09 63.85 -10.18
N SER A 83 20.43 64.34 -11.37
CA SER A 83 20.50 63.57 -12.61
C SER A 83 21.49 62.42 -12.49
N GLU A 84 22.70 62.68 -12.03
CA GLU A 84 23.76 61.69 -11.86
C GLU A 84 23.37 60.60 -10.85
N SER A 85 22.82 61.01 -9.70
CA SER A 85 22.29 60.08 -8.70
C SER A 85 21.21 59.17 -9.29
N ARG A 86 20.28 59.70 -10.10
CA ARG A 86 19.24 58.89 -10.74
C ARG A 86 19.79 57.94 -11.79
N ALA A 87 20.72 58.39 -12.62
CA ALA A 87 21.37 57.56 -13.62
C ALA A 87 22.04 56.33 -12.96
N LYS A 88 22.76 56.55 -11.85
CA LYS A 88 23.36 55.45 -11.08
C LYS A 88 22.33 54.44 -10.60
N THR A 89 21.21 54.88 -10.02
CA THR A 89 20.15 53.96 -9.56
C THR A 89 19.48 53.19 -10.71
N ILE A 90 19.43 53.77 -11.91
CA ILE A 90 18.92 53.08 -13.11
C ILE A 90 19.87 51.95 -13.48
N ASP A 91 21.17 52.20 -13.50
CA ASP A 91 22.17 51.17 -13.83
C ASP A 91 22.20 50.03 -12.79
N GLU A 92 22.02 50.34 -11.50
CA GLU A 92 21.89 49.35 -10.44
C GLU A 92 20.68 48.42 -10.63
N VAL A 93 19.50 48.98 -10.93
CA VAL A 93 18.28 48.19 -11.21
C VAL A 93 18.44 47.39 -12.51
N ALA A 94 19.00 48.01 -13.56
CA ALA A 94 19.26 47.37 -14.84
C ALA A 94 20.17 46.14 -14.69
N SER A 95 21.23 46.26 -13.88
CA SER A 95 22.17 45.15 -13.62
C SER A 95 21.50 44.00 -12.87
N ARG A 96 20.62 44.28 -11.90
CA ARG A 96 19.85 43.24 -11.22
C ARG A 96 18.85 42.55 -12.14
N TYR A 97 18.16 43.31 -12.99
CA TYR A 97 17.23 42.72 -13.95
C TYR A 97 17.95 41.83 -14.97
N GLU A 98 19.13 42.23 -15.43
CA GLU A 98 19.91 41.47 -16.42
C GLU A 98 20.27 40.05 -15.94
N THR A 99 20.44 39.84 -14.62
CA THR A 99 20.68 38.50 -14.05
C THR A 99 19.44 37.61 -14.02
N LEU A 100 18.25 38.18 -14.18
CA LEU A 100 16.98 37.46 -14.13
C LEU A 100 16.49 37.04 -15.53
N ILE A 101 17.13 37.53 -16.60
CA ILE A 101 16.74 37.23 -17.97
C ILE A 101 16.88 35.73 -18.24
N SER A 102 15.74 35.07 -18.43
CA SER A 102 15.66 33.60 -18.48
C SER A 102 15.21 33.04 -19.84
N SER A 103 14.76 33.89 -20.76
CA SER A 103 14.31 33.50 -22.10
C SER A 103 14.96 34.31 -23.24
N ALA A 104 14.92 33.77 -24.45
CA ALA A 104 15.44 34.45 -25.64
C ALA A 104 14.60 35.68 -26.00
N GLU A 105 13.28 35.56 -25.87
CA GLU A 105 12.32 36.63 -26.11
C GLU A 105 12.51 37.79 -25.13
N GLU A 106 12.75 37.47 -23.85
CA GLU A 106 13.07 38.48 -22.84
C GLU A 106 14.40 39.19 -23.14
N ARG A 107 15.42 38.44 -23.60
CA ARG A 107 16.71 39.00 -24.00
C ARG A 107 16.61 39.92 -25.22
N ASP A 108 15.74 39.60 -26.17
CA ASP A 108 15.47 40.46 -27.33
C ASP A 108 14.78 41.78 -26.90
N LEU A 109 13.79 41.70 -26.02
CA LEU A 109 13.13 42.88 -25.44
C LEU A 109 14.11 43.74 -24.64
N TRP A 110 15.00 43.12 -23.86
CA TRP A 110 16.06 43.81 -23.14
C TRP A 110 17.02 44.53 -24.09
N THR A 111 17.45 43.86 -25.16
CA THR A 111 18.31 44.46 -26.18
C THR A 111 17.62 45.65 -26.86
N THR A 112 16.33 45.51 -27.16
CA THR A 112 15.50 46.59 -27.71
C THR A 112 15.40 47.78 -26.76
N PHE A 113 15.17 47.53 -25.46
CA PHE A 113 15.20 48.56 -24.43
C PHE A 113 16.56 49.27 -24.38
N ARG A 114 17.67 48.52 -24.28
CA ARG A 114 19.03 49.08 -24.17
C ARG A 114 19.38 49.97 -25.37
N ARG A 115 18.99 49.56 -26.59
CA ARG A 115 19.16 50.37 -27.80
C ARG A 115 18.43 51.70 -27.70
N HIS A 116 17.11 51.68 -27.49
CA HIS A 116 16.31 52.90 -27.44
C HIS A 116 16.62 53.79 -26.23
N TRP A 117 17.01 53.18 -25.10
CA TRP A 117 17.52 53.91 -23.95
C TRP A 117 18.85 54.60 -24.27
N GLY A 118 19.76 53.94 -24.99
CA GLY A 118 20.99 54.55 -25.51
C GLY A 118 20.71 55.72 -26.44
N ASP A 119 19.78 55.57 -27.39
CA ASP A 119 19.35 56.64 -28.30
C ASP A 119 18.82 57.85 -27.52
N TYR A 120 17.98 57.59 -26.52
CA TYR A 120 17.45 58.60 -25.61
C TYR A 120 18.57 59.33 -24.85
N LEU A 121 19.51 58.60 -24.25
CA LEU A 121 20.65 59.19 -23.53
C LEU A 121 21.54 60.02 -24.47
N GLY A 122 21.67 59.61 -25.73
CA GLY A 122 22.36 60.36 -26.77
C GLY A 122 21.73 61.74 -27.01
N VAL A 123 20.39 61.82 -27.13
CA VAL A 123 19.68 63.10 -27.28
C VAL A 123 19.71 63.89 -25.97
N ARG A 124 19.54 63.21 -24.83
CA ARG A 124 19.55 63.80 -23.48
C ARG A 124 20.82 64.60 -23.19
N SER A 125 21.99 64.07 -23.55
CA SER A 125 23.25 64.79 -23.36
C SER A 125 23.26 66.17 -24.04
N LYS A 126 22.61 66.28 -25.21
CA LYS A 126 22.45 67.55 -25.95
C LYS A 126 21.45 68.49 -25.27
N ILE A 127 20.36 67.96 -24.69
CA ILE A 127 19.39 68.75 -23.89
C ILE A 127 20.11 69.43 -22.73
N VAL A 128 20.89 68.66 -21.96
CA VAL A 128 21.63 69.18 -20.80
C VAL A 128 22.67 70.22 -21.23
N ALA A 129 23.38 69.99 -22.35
CA ALA A 129 24.32 70.96 -22.90
C ALA A 129 23.64 72.29 -23.30
N ALA A 130 22.49 72.22 -23.98
CA ALA A 130 21.72 73.40 -24.35
C ALA A 130 21.18 74.15 -23.11
N ALA A 131 20.72 73.43 -22.09
CA ALA A 131 20.28 74.01 -20.82
C ALA A 131 21.43 74.75 -20.11
N ARG A 132 22.65 74.18 -20.07
CA ARG A 132 23.85 74.85 -19.55
C ARG A 132 24.19 76.13 -20.32
N ALA A 133 24.03 76.11 -21.64
CA ALA A 133 24.22 77.26 -22.52
C ALA A 133 23.08 78.28 -22.46
N ARG A 134 22.02 78.02 -21.66
CA ARG A 134 20.78 78.82 -21.60
C ARG A 134 20.07 78.95 -22.96
N ASP A 135 20.27 77.98 -23.86
CA ASP A 135 19.57 77.91 -25.14
C ASP A 135 18.25 77.16 -25.00
N GLN A 136 17.23 77.91 -24.58
CA GLN A 136 15.91 77.39 -24.29
C GLN A 136 15.23 76.76 -25.51
N ARG A 137 15.42 77.36 -26.69
CA ARG A 137 14.80 76.91 -27.93
C ARG A 137 15.35 75.54 -28.32
N THR A 138 16.68 75.41 -28.40
CA THR A 138 17.34 74.15 -28.75
C THR A 138 17.05 73.06 -27.72
N SER A 139 17.07 73.40 -26.43
CA SER A 139 16.71 72.46 -25.35
C SER A 139 15.28 71.91 -25.51
N SER A 140 14.31 72.78 -25.83
CA SER A 140 12.91 72.39 -26.03
C SER A 140 12.71 71.52 -27.28
N GLU A 141 13.35 71.88 -28.39
CA GLU A 141 13.30 71.10 -29.64
C GLU A 141 13.89 69.69 -29.46
N LEU A 142 15.05 69.59 -28.79
CA LEU A 142 15.68 68.31 -28.45
C LEU A 142 14.86 67.48 -27.45
N PHE A 143 14.19 68.13 -26.50
CA PHE A 143 13.29 67.44 -25.58
C PHE A 143 12.10 66.81 -26.32
N GLN A 144 11.52 67.49 -27.30
CA GLN A 144 10.49 66.87 -28.15
C GLN A 144 11.05 65.72 -29.00
N ALA A 145 12.23 65.89 -29.60
CA ALA A 145 12.89 64.85 -30.40
C ALA A 145 13.23 63.58 -29.57
N SER A 146 13.59 63.73 -28.29
CA SER A 146 13.88 62.60 -27.40
C SER A 146 12.66 61.79 -26.97
N ARG A 147 11.44 62.24 -27.28
CA ARG A 147 10.20 61.54 -26.91
C ARG A 147 10.10 60.17 -27.58
N GLN A 148 10.39 60.08 -28.87
CA GLN A 148 10.25 58.83 -29.61
C GLN A 148 11.16 57.70 -29.07
N PRO A 149 12.48 57.89 -28.88
CA PRO A 149 13.32 56.84 -28.29
C PRO A 149 12.95 56.54 -26.83
N PHE A 150 12.49 57.53 -26.05
CA PHE A 150 12.01 57.30 -24.69
C PHE A 150 10.76 56.42 -24.65
N ASP A 151 9.74 56.76 -25.46
CA ASP A 151 8.48 56.01 -25.55
C ASP A 151 8.74 54.58 -26.06
N ALA A 152 9.67 54.40 -27.00
CA ALA A 152 10.09 53.08 -27.48
C ALA A 152 10.78 52.25 -26.39
N ALA A 153 11.63 52.87 -25.56
CA ALA A 153 12.25 52.20 -24.42
C ALA A 153 11.21 51.78 -23.37
N LEU A 154 10.24 52.65 -23.05
CA LEU A 154 9.14 52.32 -22.14
C LEU A 154 8.27 51.18 -22.68
N ALA A 155 7.95 51.19 -23.98
CA ALA A 155 7.18 50.13 -24.60
C ALA A 155 7.90 48.77 -24.54
N ALA A 156 9.23 48.74 -24.64
CA ALA A 156 10.01 47.51 -24.47
C ALA A 156 9.94 46.98 -23.03
N LEU A 157 10.04 47.86 -22.02
CA LEU A 157 9.84 47.48 -20.62
C LEU A 157 8.43 46.94 -20.36
N ASP A 158 7.39 47.60 -20.90
CA ASP A 158 6.00 47.16 -20.75
C ASP A 158 5.76 45.79 -21.37
N ARG A 159 6.33 45.53 -22.55
CA ARG A 159 6.30 44.21 -23.18
C ARG A 159 7.06 43.16 -22.36
N GLY A 160 8.22 43.52 -21.79
CA GLY A 160 8.98 42.65 -20.90
C GLY A 160 8.21 42.30 -19.62
N THR A 161 7.52 43.28 -19.02
CA THR A 161 6.67 43.05 -17.85
C THR A 161 5.49 42.15 -18.21
N ALA A 162 4.81 42.40 -19.33
CA ALA A 162 3.71 41.57 -19.79
C ALA A 162 4.15 40.12 -20.09
N LEU A 163 5.35 39.95 -20.68
CA LEU A 163 5.94 38.64 -20.94
C LEU A 163 6.17 37.88 -19.62
N ASN A 164 6.77 38.53 -18.62
CA ASN A 164 7.04 37.91 -17.32
C ASN A 164 5.77 37.60 -16.53
N VAL A 165 4.76 38.48 -16.56
CA VAL A 165 3.44 38.21 -15.96
C VAL A 165 2.80 36.99 -16.63
N LYS A 166 2.78 36.94 -17.96
CA LYS A 166 2.22 35.82 -18.72
C LYS A 166 2.98 34.51 -18.45
N GLY A 167 4.31 34.57 -18.34
CA GLY A 167 5.16 33.43 -17.97
C GLY A 167 4.83 32.90 -16.58
N GLY A 168 4.75 33.79 -15.58
CA GLY A 168 4.36 33.46 -14.21
C GLY A 168 2.95 32.85 -14.11
N ASP A 169 1.97 33.39 -14.84
CA ASP A 169 0.62 32.85 -14.90
C ASP A 169 0.58 31.46 -15.55
N ALA A 170 1.34 31.26 -16.64
CA ALA A 170 1.46 29.95 -17.29
C ALA A 170 2.11 28.92 -16.35
N ALA A 171 3.18 29.30 -15.64
CA ALA A 171 3.83 28.47 -14.64
C ALA A 171 2.87 28.10 -13.49
N ARG A 172 2.06 29.06 -13.01
CA ARG A 172 1.02 28.82 -12.01
C ARG A 172 -0.04 27.83 -12.50
N LEU A 173 -0.54 27.99 -13.73
CA LEU A 173 -1.54 27.08 -14.31
C LEU A 173 -0.97 25.65 -14.48
N ALA A 174 0.28 25.54 -14.93
CA ALA A 174 0.97 24.25 -15.01
C ALA A 174 1.11 23.61 -13.62
N ALA A 175 1.48 24.38 -12.60
CA ALA A 175 1.57 23.90 -11.21
C ALA A 175 0.21 23.40 -10.69
N GLN A 176 -0.89 24.10 -10.98
CA GLN A 176 -2.24 23.66 -10.61
C GLN A 176 -2.66 22.35 -11.29
N ALA A 177 -2.30 22.18 -12.56
CA ALA A 177 -2.55 20.93 -13.29
C ALA A 177 -1.74 19.76 -12.70
N ILE A 178 -0.46 19.99 -12.38
CA ILE A 178 0.40 19.01 -11.70
C ILE A 178 -0.20 18.63 -10.35
N TYR A 179 -0.62 19.60 -9.55
CA TYR A 179 -1.24 19.37 -8.24
C TYR A 179 -2.56 18.58 -8.33
N SER A 180 -3.43 18.92 -9.29
CA SER A 180 -4.71 18.23 -9.46
C SER A 180 -4.51 16.77 -9.90
N ARG A 181 -3.60 16.55 -10.86
CA ARG A 181 -3.20 15.19 -11.30
C ARG A 181 -2.58 14.40 -10.15
N ALA A 182 -1.80 15.08 -9.31
CA ALA A 182 -1.16 14.51 -8.15
C ALA A 182 -2.15 13.96 -7.12
N LEU A 183 -3.17 14.76 -6.77
CA LEU A 183 -4.26 14.34 -5.90
C LEU A 183 -5.03 13.15 -6.48
N TRP A 184 -5.38 13.21 -7.77
CA TRP A 184 -6.11 12.11 -8.43
C TRP A 184 -5.33 10.80 -8.41
N LEU A 185 -4.04 10.82 -8.77
CA LEU A 185 -3.18 9.63 -8.76
C LEU A 185 -3.00 9.08 -7.33
N THR A 186 -2.78 9.96 -6.36
CA THR A 186 -2.63 9.55 -4.95
C THR A 186 -3.93 8.93 -4.43
N GLY A 187 -5.08 9.56 -4.71
CA GLY A 187 -6.39 9.03 -4.34
C GLY A 187 -6.66 7.66 -4.97
N LEU A 188 -6.36 7.50 -6.27
CA LEU A 188 -6.50 6.23 -6.97
C LEU A 188 -5.64 5.12 -6.34
N LEU A 189 -4.37 5.41 -6.03
CA LEU A 189 -3.47 4.45 -5.39
C LEU A 189 -3.92 4.09 -3.96
N CYS A 190 -4.41 5.05 -3.18
CA CYS A 190 -5.01 4.80 -1.87
C CYS A 190 -6.23 3.88 -1.98
N CYS A 191 -7.15 4.17 -2.89
CA CYS A 191 -8.34 3.35 -3.12
C CYS A 191 -7.97 1.93 -3.56
N LEU A 192 -6.98 1.78 -4.45
CA LEU A 192 -6.51 0.46 -4.90
C LEU A 192 -5.85 -0.31 -3.76
N GLY A 193 -4.98 0.35 -2.97
CA GLY A 193 -4.35 -0.26 -1.80
C GLY A 193 -5.38 -0.72 -0.76
N LEU A 194 -6.40 0.10 -0.50
CA LEU A 194 -7.51 -0.26 0.39
C LEU A 194 -8.31 -1.45 -0.15
N ALA A 195 -8.65 -1.44 -1.44
CA ALA A 195 -9.38 -2.53 -2.08
C ALA A 195 -8.61 -3.86 -2.01
N ILE A 196 -7.31 -3.83 -2.29
CA ILE A 196 -6.42 -5.01 -2.18
C ILE A 196 -6.33 -5.49 -0.73
N GLY A 197 -6.18 -4.56 0.23
CA GLY A 197 -6.15 -4.89 1.65
C GLY A 197 -7.44 -5.56 2.13
N LEU A 198 -8.61 -5.01 1.75
CA LEU A 198 -9.92 -5.58 2.09
C LEU A 198 -10.15 -6.94 1.42
N ALA A 199 -9.78 -7.08 0.15
CA ALA A 199 -9.86 -8.36 -0.57
C ALA A 199 -8.95 -9.42 0.09
N GLY A 200 -7.73 -9.03 0.47
CA GLY A 200 -6.80 -9.87 1.21
C GLY A 200 -7.36 -10.30 2.57
N ALA A 201 -7.92 -9.37 3.34
CA ALA A 201 -8.55 -9.68 4.62
C ALA A 201 -9.75 -10.65 4.47
N ALA A 202 -10.61 -10.41 3.48
CA ALA A 202 -11.73 -11.30 3.15
C ALA A 202 -11.22 -12.71 2.76
N TYR A 203 -10.15 -12.79 1.98
CA TYR A 203 -9.50 -14.05 1.63
C TYR A 203 -8.93 -14.78 2.83
N VAL A 204 -8.25 -14.09 3.75
CA VAL A 204 -7.70 -14.71 4.97
C VAL A 204 -8.84 -15.27 5.85
N VAL A 205 -9.88 -14.48 6.09
CA VAL A 205 -11.01 -14.90 6.93
C VAL A 205 -11.76 -16.07 6.29
N GLY A 206 -12.11 -15.95 5.00
CA GLY A 206 -12.92 -16.95 4.28
C GLY A 206 -12.14 -18.19 3.87
N GLY A 207 -10.90 -18.03 3.43
CA GLY A 207 -10.07 -19.06 2.83
C GLY A 207 -9.14 -19.79 3.79
N ILE A 208 -8.82 -19.19 4.95
CA ILE A 208 -7.87 -19.74 5.93
C ILE A 208 -8.54 -19.90 7.31
N THR A 209 -8.95 -18.80 7.95
CA THR A 209 -9.43 -18.83 9.35
C THR A 209 -10.67 -19.71 9.51
N ARG A 210 -11.72 -19.49 8.69
CA ARG A 210 -12.96 -20.27 8.79
C ARG A 210 -12.77 -21.77 8.51
N PRO A 211 -12.01 -22.20 7.48
CA PRO A 211 -11.71 -23.62 7.26
C PRO A 211 -10.94 -24.27 8.41
N ILE A 212 -9.91 -23.60 8.95
CA ILE A 212 -9.16 -24.08 10.11
C ILE A 212 -10.09 -24.26 11.31
N ASP A 213 -10.95 -23.29 11.61
CA ASP A 213 -11.90 -23.38 12.71
C ASP A 213 -12.88 -24.56 12.55
N ARG A 214 -13.33 -24.85 11.33
CA ARG A 214 -14.19 -26.01 11.04
C ARG A 214 -13.45 -27.32 11.27
N LEU A 215 -12.19 -27.42 10.86
CA LEU A 215 -11.35 -28.60 11.10
C LEU A 215 -11.05 -28.81 12.58
N ILE A 216 -10.75 -27.74 13.33
CA ILE A 216 -10.57 -27.79 14.78
C ILE A 216 -11.85 -28.30 15.47
N ARG A 217 -13.02 -27.80 15.07
CA ARG A 217 -14.31 -28.29 15.61
C ARG A 217 -14.54 -29.76 15.30
N ARG A 218 -14.25 -30.22 14.07
CA ARG A 218 -14.41 -31.65 13.71
C ARG A 218 -13.48 -32.53 14.53
N MET A 219 -12.21 -32.15 14.68
CA MET A 219 -11.24 -32.88 15.49
C MET A 219 -11.71 -32.99 16.95
N ARG A 220 -12.23 -31.91 17.54
CA ARG A 220 -12.82 -31.96 18.90
C ARG A 220 -13.99 -32.93 18.99
N GLY A 221 -14.85 -32.98 17.97
CA GLY A 221 -15.95 -33.95 17.88
C GLY A 221 -15.45 -35.40 17.85
N LEU A 222 -14.43 -35.69 17.03
CA LEU A 222 -13.80 -37.02 16.97
C LEU A 222 -13.24 -37.44 18.32
N THR A 223 -12.55 -36.53 19.03
CA THR A 223 -12.03 -36.81 20.38
C THR A 223 -13.13 -36.98 21.44
N ALA A 224 -14.31 -36.41 21.22
CA ALA A 224 -15.49 -36.63 22.05
C ALA A 224 -16.26 -37.92 21.67
N GLY A 225 -15.80 -38.62 20.63
CA GLY A 225 -16.34 -39.90 20.20
C GLY A 225 -17.36 -39.87 19.07
N ASP A 226 -17.63 -38.70 18.48
CA ASP A 226 -18.48 -38.59 17.28
C ASP A 226 -17.68 -38.89 16.02
N VAL A 227 -17.81 -40.12 15.50
CA VAL A 227 -17.11 -40.60 14.29
C VAL A 227 -17.98 -40.57 13.04
N ASP A 228 -19.28 -40.30 13.14
CA ASP A 228 -20.18 -40.49 12.00
C ASP A 228 -20.09 -39.34 10.98
N GLY A 229 -19.81 -38.12 11.44
CA GLY A 229 -19.71 -36.95 10.57
C GLY A 229 -18.49 -36.92 9.64
N ASP A 230 -18.68 -36.36 8.45
CA ASP A 230 -17.64 -36.15 7.44
C ASP A 230 -16.60 -35.09 7.85
N VAL A 231 -15.39 -35.21 7.31
CA VAL A 231 -14.33 -34.21 7.50
C VAL A 231 -14.41 -33.15 6.40
N PRO A 232 -14.59 -31.86 6.73
CA PRO A 232 -14.75 -30.83 5.70
C PRO A 232 -13.42 -30.48 5.03
N HIS A 233 -13.48 -30.05 3.76
CA HIS A 233 -12.36 -29.55 2.95
C HIS A 233 -11.28 -30.57 2.55
N THR A 234 -11.59 -31.87 2.53
CA THR A 234 -10.70 -32.94 2.05
C THR A 234 -10.40 -32.84 0.55
N ASP A 235 -11.24 -32.13 -0.20
CA ASP A 235 -11.11 -31.83 -1.63
C ASP A 235 -10.05 -30.75 -1.94
N ARG A 236 -9.59 -30.01 -0.93
CA ARG A 236 -8.59 -28.96 -1.13
C ARG A 236 -7.21 -29.53 -1.42
N ALA A 237 -6.48 -28.84 -2.30
CA ALA A 237 -5.12 -29.23 -2.72
C ALA A 237 -3.99 -28.41 -2.05
N ASP A 238 -4.33 -27.61 -1.04
CA ASP A 238 -3.41 -26.73 -0.30
C ASP A 238 -3.12 -27.28 1.12
N GLU A 239 -2.46 -26.49 1.96
CA GLU A 239 -2.12 -26.89 3.32
C GLU A 239 -3.35 -27.19 4.19
N ILE A 240 -4.51 -26.59 3.90
CA ILE A 240 -5.76 -26.89 4.62
C ILE A 240 -6.25 -28.29 4.25
N GLY A 241 -6.17 -28.66 2.97
CA GLY A 241 -6.51 -30.01 2.53
C GLY A 241 -5.59 -31.08 3.12
N ALA A 242 -4.29 -30.77 3.27
CA ALA A 242 -3.35 -31.67 3.95
C ALA A 242 -3.73 -31.90 5.42
N ILE A 243 -4.17 -30.85 6.13
CA ILE A 243 -4.69 -30.97 7.51
C ILE A 243 -6.01 -31.78 7.51
N ALA A 244 -6.92 -31.51 6.57
CA ALA A 244 -8.18 -32.23 6.46
C ALA A 244 -7.97 -33.74 6.26
N GLY A 245 -7.07 -34.14 5.35
CA GLY A 245 -6.72 -35.54 5.14
C GLY A 245 -6.11 -36.23 6.37
N ALA A 246 -5.33 -35.50 7.18
CA ALA A 246 -4.82 -36.02 8.46
C ALA A 246 -5.94 -36.24 9.49
N VAL A 247 -6.93 -35.33 9.55
CA VAL A 247 -8.13 -35.48 10.40
C VAL A 247 -8.99 -36.65 9.92
N GLU A 248 -9.13 -36.85 8.60
CA GLU A 248 -9.84 -37.99 8.00
C GLU A 248 -9.18 -39.33 8.34
N SER A 249 -7.85 -39.44 8.18
CA SER A 249 -7.12 -40.64 8.60
C SER A 249 -7.25 -40.92 10.10
N SER A 250 -7.32 -39.88 10.93
CA SER A 250 -7.54 -40.03 12.37
C SER A 250 -8.94 -40.55 12.68
N ARG A 251 -9.97 -40.10 11.96
CA ARG A 251 -11.33 -40.64 12.05
C ARG A 251 -11.36 -42.12 11.67
N ASP A 252 -10.76 -42.48 10.54
CA ASP A 252 -10.77 -43.86 10.05
C ASP A 252 -10.07 -44.81 11.04
N ASN A 253 -8.98 -44.36 11.66
CA ASN A 253 -8.31 -45.09 12.73
C ASN A 253 -9.21 -45.26 13.96
N LEU A 254 -9.94 -44.23 14.39
CA LEU A 254 -10.89 -44.33 15.52
C LEU A 254 -12.04 -45.31 15.23
N VAL A 255 -12.59 -45.28 14.01
CA VAL A 255 -13.64 -46.22 13.57
C VAL A 255 -13.11 -47.64 13.60
N ARG A 256 -11.93 -47.87 13.01
CA ARG A 256 -11.29 -49.19 12.97
C ARG A 256 -11.00 -49.72 14.37
N THR A 257 -10.48 -48.88 15.27
CA THR A 257 -10.22 -49.28 16.67
C THR A 257 -11.52 -49.70 17.37
N ARG A 258 -12.62 -48.96 17.19
CA ARG A 258 -13.92 -49.35 17.76
C ARG A 258 -14.47 -50.67 17.20
N GLN A 259 -14.31 -50.89 15.90
CA GLN A 259 -14.70 -52.17 15.29
C GLN A 259 -13.90 -53.33 15.89
N LEU A 260 -12.58 -53.17 16.03
CA LEU A 260 -11.71 -54.16 16.65
C LEU A 260 -12.07 -54.39 18.13
N GLU A 261 -12.41 -53.34 18.88
CA GLU A 261 -12.89 -53.47 20.27
C GLU A 261 -14.20 -54.26 20.34
N GLN A 262 -15.17 -53.98 19.46
CA GLN A 262 -16.43 -54.71 19.38
C GLN A 262 -16.22 -56.18 19.00
N GLU A 263 -15.40 -56.46 17.99
CA GLU A 263 -15.03 -57.82 17.60
C GLU A 263 -14.35 -58.58 18.76
N THR A 264 -13.46 -57.91 19.49
CA THR A 264 -12.79 -58.50 20.66
C THR A 264 -13.79 -58.79 21.79
N LEU A 265 -14.74 -57.91 22.04
CA LEU A 265 -15.80 -58.12 23.04
C LEU A 265 -16.69 -59.30 22.64
N LEU A 266 -17.13 -59.36 21.39
CA LEU A 266 -17.94 -60.46 20.87
C LEU A 266 -17.18 -61.80 20.98
N ALA A 267 -15.92 -61.83 20.54
CA ALA A 267 -15.07 -63.01 20.63
C ALA A 267 -14.89 -63.47 22.09
N ARG A 268 -14.72 -62.54 23.04
CA ARG A 268 -14.66 -62.87 24.47
C ARG A 268 -15.99 -63.46 24.97
N THR A 269 -17.12 -62.84 24.63
CA THR A 269 -18.43 -63.36 25.06
C THR A 269 -18.70 -64.75 24.49
N THR A 270 -18.41 -64.99 23.20
CA THR A 270 -18.56 -66.31 22.58
C THR A 270 -17.61 -67.34 23.20
N ALA A 271 -16.35 -66.97 23.48
CA ALA A 271 -15.41 -67.86 24.15
C ALA A 271 -15.87 -68.21 25.58
N GLU A 272 -16.43 -67.26 26.33
CA GLU A 272 -17.01 -67.53 27.64
C GLU A 272 -18.24 -68.44 27.57
N GLU A 273 -19.11 -68.24 26.59
CA GLU A 273 -20.28 -69.10 26.35
C GLU A 273 -19.86 -70.52 25.98
N GLN A 274 -18.89 -70.68 25.07
CA GLN A 274 -18.32 -71.98 24.72
C GLN A 274 -17.68 -72.64 25.93
N ARG A 275 -16.95 -71.90 26.77
CA ARG A 275 -16.36 -72.42 28.01
C ARG A 275 -17.43 -72.90 28.98
N LYS A 276 -18.52 -72.14 29.16
CA LYS A 276 -19.66 -72.53 30.01
C LYS A 276 -20.36 -73.78 29.45
N ALA A 277 -20.57 -73.84 28.14
CA ALA A 277 -21.18 -75.00 27.48
C ALA A 277 -20.31 -76.26 27.61
N GLY A 278 -18.99 -76.13 27.39
CA GLY A 278 -18.03 -77.21 27.62
C GLY A 278 -18.03 -77.70 29.07
N MET A 279 -18.06 -76.78 30.04
CA MET A 279 -18.15 -77.12 31.46
C MET A 279 -19.43 -77.89 31.80
N ARG A 280 -20.58 -77.50 31.23
CA ARG A 280 -21.85 -78.23 31.39
C ARG A 280 -21.77 -79.63 30.79
N GLN A 281 -21.25 -79.75 29.57
CA GLN A 281 -21.10 -81.05 28.93
C GLN A 281 -20.15 -81.98 29.71
N MET A 282 -19.08 -81.43 30.31
CA MET A 282 -18.21 -82.18 31.22
C MET A 282 -18.96 -82.62 32.49
N ALA A 283 -19.77 -81.75 33.08
CA ALA A 283 -20.60 -82.09 34.24
C ALA A 283 -21.64 -83.18 33.91
N ASP A 284 -22.36 -83.06 32.79
CA ASP A 284 -23.34 -84.06 32.33
C ASP A 284 -22.65 -85.42 32.02
N GLY A 285 -21.46 -85.37 31.40
CA GLY A 285 -20.65 -86.55 31.13
C GLY A 285 -20.18 -87.22 32.43
N PHE A 286 -19.75 -86.42 33.41
CA PHE A 286 -19.38 -86.90 34.74
C PHE A 286 -20.58 -87.53 35.45
N GLU A 287 -21.75 -86.89 35.45
CA GLU A 287 -22.97 -87.42 36.06
C GLU A 287 -23.39 -88.75 35.43
N ARG A 288 -23.32 -88.86 34.10
CA ARG A 288 -23.63 -90.11 33.39
C ARG A 288 -22.62 -91.22 33.68
N ALA A 289 -21.33 -90.90 33.77
CA ALA A 289 -20.29 -91.86 34.12
C ALA A 289 -20.43 -92.34 35.57
N VAL A 290 -20.68 -91.43 36.51
CA VAL A 290 -20.92 -91.75 37.92
C VAL A 290 -22.21 -92.57 38.07
N GLY A 291 -23.30 -92.18 37.41
CA GLY A 291 -24.55 -92.93 37.40
C GLY A 291 -24.40 -94.33 36.81
N GLY A 292 -23.61 -94.47 35.74
CA GLY A 292 -23.26 -95.76 35.16
C GLY A 292 -22.44 -96.64 36.12
N ILE A 293 -21.45 -96.08 36.80
CA ILE A 293 -20.64 -96.79 37.82
C ILE A 293 -21.52 -97.21 39.00
N VAL A 294 -22.38 -96.32 39.52
CA VAL A 294 -23.31 -96.64 40.61
C VAL A 294 -24.28 -97.76 40.20
N GLY A 295 -24.80 -97.71 38.96
CA GLY A 295 -25.64 -98.77 38.40
C GLY A 295 -24.90 -100.11 38.31
N LEU A 296 -23.64 -100.09 37.83
CA LEU A 296 -22.81 -101.29 37.72
C LEU A 296 -22.51 -101.88 39.11
N VAL A 297 -22.10 -101.05 40.06
CA VAL A 297 -21.84 -101.45 41.46
C VAL A 297 -23.10 -102.02 42.10
N SER A 298 -24.28 -101.41 41.87
CA SER A 298 -25.56 -101.91 42.39
C SER A 298 -25.94 -103.26 41.78
N SER A 299 -25.70 -103.46 40.48
CA SER A 299 -25.93 -104.74 39.82
C SER A 299 -24.98 -105.83 40.34
N SER A 300 -23.69 -105.54 40.48
CA SER A 300 -22.70 -106.47 41.04
C SER A 300 -22.96 -106.78 42.51
N ALA A 301 -23.45 -105.81 43.30
CA ALA A 301 -23.88 -106.04 44.68
C ALA A 301 -25.12 -106.95 44.76
N THR A 302 -26.08 -106.77 43.84
CA THR A 302 -27.27 -107.63 43.72
C THR A 302 -26.88 -109.04 43.29
N GLU A 303 -25.93 -109.17 42.37
CA GLU A 303 -25.40 -110.45 41.91
C GLU A 303 -24.59 -111.16 43.00
N LEU A 304 -23.76 -110.42 43.77
CA LEU A 304 -23.11 -110.93 44.98
C LEU A 304 -24.13 -111.38 46.03
N GLN A 305 -25.22 -110.62 46.23
CA GLN A 305 -26.30 -110.99 47.15
C GLN A 305 -27.05 -112.24 46.67
N ALA A 306 -27.30 -112.37 45.37
CA ALA A 306 -27.89 -113.57 44.78
C ALA A 306 -26.96 -114.78 44.92
N THR A 307 -25.65 -114.59 44.69
CA THR A 307 -24.63 -115.64 44.84
C THR A 307 -24.44 -116.06 46.29
N ALA A 308 -24.46 -115.11 47.23
CA ALA A 308 -24.49 -115.40 48.65
C ALA A 308 -25.76 -116.15 49.05
N GLY A 309 -26.92 -115.77 48.49
CA GLY A 309 -28.20 -116.45 48.69
C GLY A 309 -28.21 -117.89 48.15
N THR A 310 -27.64 -118.14 46.96
CA THR A 310 -27.48 -119.50 46.42
C THR A 310 -26.43 -120.31 47.17
N MET A 311 -25.34 -119.71 47.65
CA MET A 311 -24.41 -120.36 48.58
C MET A 311 -25.10 -120.76 49.88
N THR A 312 -25.93 -119.90 50.47
CA THR A 312 -26.74 -120.23 51.65
C THR A 312 -27.74 -121.36 51.35
N ALA A 313 -28.44 -121.32 50.22
CA ALA A 313 -29.36 -122.38 49.81
C ALA A 313 -28.64 -123.73 49.62
N THR A 314 -27.46 -123.71 48.98
CA THR A 314 -26.64 -124.91 48.76
C THR A 314 -26.09 -125.46 50.09
N ALA A 315 -25.65 -124.59 50.99
CA ALA A 315 -25.23 -124.98 52.34
C ALA A 315 -26.39 -125.58 53.16
N THR A 316 -27.61 -125.08 52.97
CA THR A 316 -28.82 -125.61 53.65
C THR A 316 -29.24 -126.97 53.07
N GLN A 317 -29.10 -127.16 51.75
CA GLN A 317 -29.41 -128.41 51.06
C GLN A 317 -28.37 -129.51 51.29
N THR A 318 -27.15 -129.14 51.68
CA THR A 318 -26.10 -130.09 52.11
C THR A 318 -26.21 -130.45 53.59
N ALA A 319 -27.10 -129.78 54.34
CA ALA A 319 -27.35 -130.00 55.77
C ALA A 319 -28.61 -130.84 56.08
N SER A 320 -29.18 -131.52 55.08
CA SER A 320 -30.29 -132.49 55.21
C SER A 320 -29.85 -133.86 54.74
#